data_AF-A0A401RRD6-F1
#
_entry.id   AF-A0A401RRD6-F1
#
_cell.length_a   1.000
_cell.length_b   1.000
_cell.length_c   1.000
_cell.angle_alpha   90.00
_cell.angle_beta   90.00
_cell.angle_gamma   90.00
#
_symmetry.space_group_name_H-M   'P 1'
#
loop_
_entity.id
_entity.type
_entity.pdbx_description
1 polymer ?
#
loop_
_entity_poly.entity_id
_entity_poly.type
_entity_poly.pdbx_seq_one_letter_code
_entity_poly.pdbx_strand_id
1 'polypeptide(L)'
;MRIPFKIGQPKKQIVPKTVERDFEREYGKLQQLEDQIKKLHKDMKKSTEADIAMSKSAVKISSDLLANPLCEQDQMFMETVTALDTAMRRMDTFNQEKVNQVQKTAIEPLKNNKQQHSLDVMASNLVLSTLEWEVKEVDEGVGLELLGYESANECESQAKQI
;
A
#
# COMPACT_ATOMS: atom_id res chain seq x y z
N MET A 1 -61.72 -11.11 -7.95
CA MET A 1 -61.33 -10.65 -6.60
C MET A 1 -59.87 -10.20 -6.70
N ARG A 2 -59.56 -8.91 -6.54
CA ARG A 2 -58.16 -8.41 -6.59
C ARG A 2 -57.54 -8.58 -5.20
N ILE A 3 -56.50 -9.40 -5.09
CA ILE A 3 -55.72 -9.54 -3.87
C ILE A 3 -54.83 -8.30 -3.75
N PRO A 4 -54.93 -7.50 -2.67
CA PRO A 4 -54.03 -6.37 -2.48
C PRO A 4 -52.67 -6.87 -2.00
N PHE A 5 -51.61 -6.61 -2.77
CA PHE A 5 -50.24 -6.79 -2.29
C PHE A 5 -50.01 -5.85 -1.10
N LYS A 6 -49.81 -6.41 0.09
CA LYS A 6 -49.21 -5.65 1.20
C LYS A 6 -47.72 -5.55 0.91
N ILE A 7 -47.29 -4.42 0.39
CA ILE A 7 -45.89 -4.04 0.34
C ILE A 7 -45.42 -3.95 1.80
N GLY A 8 -44.84 -5.04 2.30
CA GLY A 8 -44.19 -5.05 3.60
C GLY A 8 -43.11 -3.98 3.63
N GLN A 9 -42.99 -3.27 4.75
CA GLN A 9 -41.97 -2.24 4.93
C GLN A 9 -40.58 -2.76 4.50
N PRO A 10 -39.74 -1.93 3.85
CA PRO A 10 -38.40 -2.33 3.47
C PRO A 10 -37.68 -2.92 4.68
N LYS A 11 -37.16 -4.15 4.53
CA LYS A 11 -36.46 -4.85 5.61
C LYS A 11 -35.29 -3.98 6.08
N LYS A 12 -35.08 -4.03 7.41
CA LYS A 12 -34.14 -3.22 8.20
C LYS A 12 -32.81 -3.01 7.48
N GLN A 13 -32.32 -1.77 7.53
CA GLN A 13 -30.99 -1.37 7.07
C GLN A 13 -29.93 -2.45 7.41
N ILE A 14 -29.37 -3.07 6.37
CA ILE A 14 -28.47 -4.24 6.46
C ILE A 14 -27.13 -3.85 7.09
N VAL A 15 -26.67 -2.62 6.82
CA VAL A 15 -25.44 -2.06 7.39
C VAL A 15 -25.80 -0.89 8.31
N PRO A 16 -25.61 -1.00 9.63
CA PRO A 16 -25.87 0.10 10.54
C PRO A 16 -25.09 1.36 10.14
N LYS A 17 -25.70 2.55 10.17
CA LYS A 17 -25.03 3.83 9.83
C LYS A 17 -23.73 4.09 10.60
N THR A 18 -23.60 3.52 11.79
CA THR A 18 -22.36 3.58 12.58
C THR A 18 -21.21 2.88 11.89
N VAL A 19 -21.48 1.73 11.25
CA VAL A 19 -20.50 0.93 10.50
C VAL A 19 -20.03 1.69 9.26
N GLU A 20 -20.96 2.25 8.47
CA GLU A 20 -20.62 3.09 7.30
C GLU A 20 -19.70 4.26 7.69
N ARG A 21 -20.07 4.99 8.75
CA ARG A 21 -19.28 6.13 9.24
C ARG A 21 -17.91 5.71 9.76
N ASP A 22 -17.80 4.57 10.43
CA ASP A 22 -16.52 4.06 10.92
C ASP A 22 -15.62 3.60 9.77
N PHE A 23 -16.18 2.96 8.73
CA PHE A 23 -15.45 2.67 7.48
C PHE A 23 -14.92 3.93 6.81
N GLU A 24 -15.76 4.97 6.64
CA GLU A 24 -15.35 6.24 6.05
C GLU A 24 -14.19 6.88 6.83
N ARG A 25 -14.25 6.82 8.17
CA ARG A 25 -13.16 7.33 9.03
C ARG A 25 -11.87 6.53 8.86
N GLU A 26 -11.94 5.20 8.87
CA GLU A 26 -10.75 4.35 8.69
C GLU A 26 -10.16 4.49 7.29
N TYR A 27 -11.01 4.61 6.26
CA TYR A 27 -10.59 4.92 4.90
C TYR A 27 -9.87 6.27 4.82
N GLY A 28 -10.40 7.31 5.47
CA GLY A 28 -9.74 8.62 5.56
C GLY A 28 -8.35 8.55 6.21
N LYS A 29 -8.17 7.74 7.26
CA LYS A 29 -6.86 7.52 7.89
C LYS A 29 -5.90 6.78 6.96
N LEU A 30 -6.39 5.76 6.27
CA LEU A 30 -5.60 5.00 5.30
C LEU A 30 -5.08 5.91 4.19
N GLN A 31 -5.93 6.78 3.65
CA GLN A 31 -5.53 7.73 2.61
C GLN A 31 -4.42 8.68 3.09
N GLN A 32 -4.50 9.15 4.34
CA GLN A 32 -3.46 9.97 4.94
C GLN A 32 -2.14 9.21 5.10
N LEU A 33 -2.17 7.93 5.50
CA LEU A 33 -0.98 7.09 5.61
C LEU A 33 -0.32 6.87 4.25
N GLU A 34 -1.09 6.66 3.18
CA GLU A 34 -0.54 6.54 1.83
C GLU A 34 0.22 7.80 1.40
N ASP A 35 -0.33 8.98 1.68
CA ASP A 35 0.32 10.24 1.33
C ASP A 35 1.58 10.48 2.17
N GLN A 36 1.57 10.09 3.44
CA GLN A 36 2.77 10.11 4.30
C GLN A 36 3.85 9.15 3.78
N ILE A 37 3.49 7.95 3.33
CA ILE A 37 4.42 6.98 2.74
C ILE A 37 5.03 7.54 1.45
N LYS A 38 4.22 8.15 0.57
CA LYS A 38 4.71 8.81 -0.66
C LYS A 38 5.71 9.92 -0.33
N LYS A 39 5.40 10.75 0.67
CA LYS A 39 6.29 11.82 1.13
C LYS A 39 7.59 11.26 1.70
N LEU A 40 7.51 10.27 2.59
CA LEU A 40 8.67 9.62 3.19
C LEU A 40 9.59 9.01 2.13
N HIS A 41 9.04 8.28 1.15
CA HIS A 41 9.82 7.73 0.04
C HIS A 41 10.59 8.84 -0.72
N LYS A 42 9.94 9.97 -1.02
CA LYS A 42 10.57 11.10 -1.70
C LYS A 42 11.68 11.72 -0.85
N ASP A 43 11.43 11.92 0.44
CA ASP A 43 12.39 12.52 1.36
C ASP A 43 13.61 11.60 1.59
N MET A 44 13.40 10.29 1.70
CA MET A 44 14.49 9.31 1.80
C MET A 44 15.36 9.31 0.54
N LYS A 45 14.76 9.35 -0.66
CA LYS A 45 15.50 9.44 -1.92
C LYS A 45 16.35 10.71 -2.00
N LYS A 46 15.78 11.86 -1.61
CA LYS A 46 16.53 13.13 -1.59
C LYS A 46 17.68 13.10 -0.59
N SER A 47 17.48 12.49 0.58
CA SER A 47 18.51 12.37 1.61
C SER A 47 19.71 11.57 1.12
N THR A 48 19.49 10.42 0.46
CA THR A 48 20.58 9.61 -0.10
C THR A 48 21.29 10.29 -1.28
N GLU A 49 20.56 11.04 -2.12
CA GLU A 49 21.15 11.88 -3.17
C GLU A 49 22.07 12.96 -2.58
N ALA A 50 21.66 13.61 -1.48
CA ALA A 50 22.46 14.61 -0.78
C ALA A 50 23.74 14.00 -0.16
N ASP A 51 23.63 12.83 0.46
CA ASP A 51 24.79 12.11 1.02
C ASP A 51 25.84 11.79 -0.04
N ILE A 52 25.41 11.32 -1.23
CA ILE A 52 26.31 11.05 -2.36
C ILE A 52 26.98 12.34 -2.84
N ALA A 53 26.23 13.43 -2.98
CA ALA A 53 26.79 14.69 -3.45
C ALA A 53 27.84 15.24 -2.47
N MET A 54 27.57 15.12 -1.17
CA MET A 54 28.48 15.56 -0.11
C MET A 54 29.78 14.75 -0.09
N SER A 55 29.73 13.41 -0.13
CA SER A 55 30.95 12.58 -0.09
C SER A 55 31.80 12.77 -1.35
N LYS A 56 31.19 12.87 -2.52
CA LYS A 56 31.89 13.20 -3.77
C LYS A 56 32.56 14.57 -3.71
N SER A 57 31.91 15.55 -3.09
CA SER A 57 32.50 16.89 -2.90
C SER A 57 33.71 16.84 -1.97
N ALA A 58 33.64 16.06 -0.90
CA ALA A 58 34.79 15.87 0.00
C ALA A 58 35.98 15.21 -0.71
N VAL A 59 35.76 14.16 -1.51
CA VAL A 59 36.80 13.53 -2.35
C VAL A 59 37.37 14.52 -3.37
N LYS A 60 36.53 15.35 -3.97
CA LYS A 60 36.99 16.38 -4.91
C LYS A 60 37.91 17.39 -4.22
N ILE A 61 37.52 17.86 -3.03
CA ILE A 61 38.35 18.80 -2.26
C ILE A 61 39.71 18.19 -1.92
N SER A 62 39.75 16.94 -1.43
CA SER A 62 41.03 16.30 -1.10
C SER A 62 41.90 16.07 -2.34
N SER A 63 41.30 15.68 -3.46
CA SER A 63 42.00 15.49 -4.72
C SER A 63 42.54 16.81 -5.28
N ASP A 64 41.75 17.89 -5.22
CA ASP A 64 42.16 19.23 -5.68
C ASP A 64 43.32 19.78 -4.81
N LEU A 65 43.31 19.50 -3.50
CA LEU A 65 44.42 19.83 -2.61
C LEU A 65 45.68 19.01 -2.94
N LEU A 66 45.54 17.72 -3.23
CA LEU A 66 46.68 16.86 -3.57
C LEU A 66 47.34 17.26 -4.89
N ALA A 67 46.55 17.74 -5.85
CA ALA A 67 47.03 18.27 -7.13
C ALA A 67 47.68 19.68 -7.02
N ASN A 68 47.70 20.29 -5.84
CA ASN A 68 48.27 21.61 -5.66
C ASN A 68 49.82 21.56 -5.69
N PRO A 69 50.50 22.46 -6.42
CA PRO A 69 51.97 22.50 -6.46
C PRO A 69 52.66 22.63 -5.10
N LEU A 70 51.97 23.13 -4.07
CA LEU A 70 52.48 23.16 -2.70
C LEU A 70 52.78 21.76 -2.14
N CYS A 71 52.06 20.73 -2.58
CA CYS A 71 52.32 19.34 -2.22
C CYS A 71 53.66 18.84 -2.78
N GLU A 72 54.20 19.43 -3.85
CA GLU A 72 55.51 19.06 -4.39
C GLU A 72 56.67 19.72 -3.62
N GLN A 73 56.37 20.79 -2.87
CA GLN A 73 57.37 21.60 -2.17
C GLN A 73 57.66 21.13 -0.74
N ASP A 74 56.69 20.50 -0.09
CA ASP A 74 56.79 20.02 1.28
C ASP A 74 56.33 18.56 1.38
N GLN A 75 57.28 17.67 1.64
CA GLN A 75 57.07 16.23 1.75
C GLN A 75 56.09 15.87 2.89
N MET A 76 56.17 16.52 4.05
CA MET A 76 55.25 16.22 5.16
C MET A 76 53.83 16.68 4.85
N PHE A 77 53.70 17.82 4.15
CA PHE A 77 52.40 18.28 3.67
C PHE A 77 51.81 17.30 2.66
N MET A 78 52.61 16.85 1.68
CA MET A 78 52.19 15.85 0.68
C MET A 78 51.66 14.57 1.34
N GLU A 79 52.39 14.03 2.31
CA GLU A 79 52.01 12.81 3.03
C GLU A 79 50.70 13.00 3.79
N THR A 80 50.53 14.15 4.45
CA THR A 80 49.31 14.50 5.17
C THR A 80 48.10 14.59 4.24
N VAL A 81 48.25 15.29 3.11
CA VAL A 81 47.16 15.45 2.12
C VAL A 81 46.85 14.12 1.42
N THR A 82 47.85 13.27 1.19
CA THR A 82 47.67 11.91 0.65
C THR A 82 46.87 11.03 1.61
N ALA A 83 47.19 11.09 2.92
CA ALA A 83 46.44 10.38 3.95
C ALA A 83 44.98 10.89 4.03
N LEU A 84 44.77 12.21 3.93
CA LEU A 84 43.44 12.81 3.86
C LEU A 84 42.65 12.32 2.63
N ASP A 85 43.24 12.36 1.43
CA ASP A 85 42.59 11.89 0.20
C ASP A 85 42.20 10.42 0.29
N THR A 86 43.10 9.59 0.82
CA THR A 86 42.83 8.17 1.09
C THR A 86 41.65 8.00 2.06
N ALA A 87 41.60 8.79 3.13
CA ALA A 87 40.49 8.77 4.09
C ALA A 87 39.16 9.21 3.46
N MET A 88 39.17 10.27 2.64
CA MET A 88 37.97 10.76 1.95
C MET A 88 37.43 9.74 0.95
N ARG A 89 38.30 9.05 0.20
CA ARG A 89 37.88 7.97 -0.71
C ARG A 89 37.27 6.79 0.05
N ARG A 90 37.86 6.39 1.18
CA ARG A 90 37.28 5.33 2.03
C ARG A 90 35.91 5.73 2.57
N MET A 91 35.75 6.99 2.99
CA MET A 91 34.48 7.54 3.42
C MET A 91 33.44 7.54 2.29
N ASP A 92 33.81 7.91 1.06
CA ASP A 92 32.91 7.85 -0.09
C ASP A 92 32.45 6.42 -0.38
N THR A 93 33.36 5.44 -0.39
CA THR A 93 33.01 4.02 -0.55
C THR A 93 32.05 3.56 0.55
N PHE A 94 32.32 3.92 1.81
CA PHE A 94 31.44 3.59 2.93
C PHE A 94 30.05 4.23 2.76
N ASN A 95 29.99 5.49 2.32
CA ASN A 95 28.73 6.18 2.05
C ASN A 95 27.96 5.54 0.88
N GLN A 96 28.63 5.10 -0.18
CA GLN A 96 27.99 4.37 -1.28
C GLN A 96 27.35 3.07 -0.78
N GLU A 97 28.05 2.31 0.06
CA GLU A 97 27.49 1.08 0.64
C GLU A 97 26.31 1.41 1.57
N LYS A 98 26.42 2.42 2.44
CA LYS A 98 25.32 2.89 3.28
C LYS A 98 24.09 3.26 2.45
N VAL A 99 24.28 4.00 1.35
CA VAL A 99 23.19 4.39 0.45
C VAL A 99 22.57 3.17 -0.23
N ASN A 100 23.38 2.21 -0.69
CA ASN A 100 22.90 0.94 -1.26
C ASN A 100 22.05 0.16 -0.26
N GLN A 101 22.48 0.10 1.01
CA GLN A 101 21.70 -0.55 2.07
C GLN A 101 20.38 0.17 2.33
N VAL A 102 20.38 1.50 2.43
CA VAL A 102 19.14 2.29 2.59
C VAL A 102 18.21 2.09 1.39
N GLN A 103 18.76 2.01 0.18
CA GLN A 103 17.98 1.77 -1.04
C GLN A 103 17.23 0.43 -0.95
N LYS A 104 17.92 -0.66 -0.62
CA LYS A 104 17.36 -2.02 -0.55
C LYS A 104 16.42 -2.22 0.63
N THR A 105 16.77 -1.68 1.79
CA THR A 105 16.06 -1.97 3.05
C THR A 105 14.91 -1.02 3.36
N ALA A 106 14.89 0.18 2.75
CA ALA A 106 13.87 1.18 3.06
C ALA A 106 13.22 1.80 1.80
N ILE A 107 14.00 2.30 0.84
CA ILE A 107 13.43 3.02 -0.32
C ILE A 107 12.65 2.07 -1.24
N GLU A 108 13.22 0.91 -1.59
CA GLU A 108 12.54 -0.08 -2.44
C GLU A 108 11.24 -0.63 -1.82
N PRO A 109 11.20 -1.02 -0.54
CA PRO A 109 9.94 -1.40 0.12
C PRO A 109 8.87 -0.30 0.05
N LEU A 110 9.25 0.95 0.33
CA LEU A 110 8.31 2.09 0.28
C LEU A 110 7.78 2.36 -1.14
N LYS A 111 8.59 2.10 -2.16
CA LYS A 111 8.19 2.20 -3.58
C LYS A 111 7.19 1.09 -3.96
N ASN A 112 7.39 -0.12 -3.43
CA ASN A 112 6.62 -1.32 -3.77
C ASN A 112 5.33 -1.47 -2.95
N ASN A 113 5.15 -0.71 -1.87
CA ASN A 113 3.88 -0.58 -1.15
C ASN A 113 2.71 -0.09 -2.03
N LYS A 114 3.00 0.38 -3.25
CA LYS A 114 1.97 0.58 -4.30
C LYS A 114 1.25 -0.71 -4.70
N GLN A 115 1.77 -1.90 -4.40
CA GLN A 115 1.08 -3.17 -4.65
C GLN A 115 0.00 -3.50 -3.60
N GLN A 116 -0.21 -2.67 -2.58
CA GLN A 116 -1.43 -2.71 -1.76
C GLN A 116 -2.65 -2.10 -2.50
N HIS A 117 -2.71 -2.26 -3.83
CA HIS A 117 -3.94 -2.22 -4.62
C HIS A 117 -5.01 -3.23 -4.12
N SER A 118 -4.67 -4.06 -3.14
CA SER A 118 -5.59 -4.92 -2.42
C SER A 118 -6.75 -4.16 -1.76
N LEU A 119 -6.61 -2.88 -1.37
CA LEU A 119 -7.73 -2.13 -0.76
C LEU A 119 -8.71 -1.56 -1.78
N ASP A 120 -8.23 -1.07 -2.93
CA ASP A 120 -9.09 -0.69 -4.07
C ASP A 120 -9.80 -1.92 -4.66
N VAL A 121 -9.10 -3.05 -4.77
CA VAL A 121 -9.68 -4.33 -5.23
C VAL A 121 -10.64 -4.89 -4.19
N MET A 122 -10.35 -4.83 -2.89
CA MET A 122 -11.29 -5.27 -1.85
C MET A 122 -12.51 -4.36 -1.75
N ALA A 123 -12.36 -3.05 -1.86
CA ALA A 123 -13.48 -2.10 -1.88
C ALA A 123 -14.34 -2.31 -3.13
N SER A 124 -13.72 -2.48 -4.30
CA SER A 124 -14.42 -2.79 -5.55
C SER A 124 -15.12 -4.14 -5.49
N ASN A 125 -14.48 -5.17 -4.93
CA ASN A 125 -15.06 -6.52 -4.77
C ASN A 125 -16.19 -6.55 -3.75
N LEU A 126 -16.12 -5.76 -2.67
CA LEU A 126 -17.20 -5.65 -1.69
C LEU A 126 -18.43 -4.94 -2.28
N VAL A 127 -18.21 -3.86 -3.04
CA VAL A 127 -19.27 -3.15 -3.78
C VAL A 127 -19.88 -4.05 -4.86
N LEU A 128 -19.06 -4.76 -5.65
CA LEU A 128 -19.53 -5.74 -6.64
C LEU A 128 -20.31 -6.88 -5.99
N SER A 129 -19.83 -7.45 -4.88
CA SER A 129 -20.53 -8.53 -4.17
C SER A 129 -21.87 -8.07 -3.56
N THR A 130 -21.97 -6.80 -3.16
CA THR A 130 -23.21 -6.20 -2.64
C THR A 130 -24.21 -5.99 -3.78
N LEU A 131 -23.77 -5.49 -4.93
CA LEU A 131 -24.62 -5.31 -6.12
C LEU A 131 -25.05 -6.65 -6.73
N GLU A 132 -24.18 -7.67 -6.75
CA GLU A 132 -24.53 -9.02 -7.22
C GLU A 132 -25.60 -9.70 -6.35
N TRP A 133 -25.61 -9.43 -5.04
CA TRP A 133 -26.67 -9.88 -4.13
C TRP A 133 -28.00 -9.18 -4.43
N GLU A 134 -28.01 -7.87 -4.65
CA GLU A 134 -29.22 -7.11 -5.00
C GLU A 134 -29.80 -7.55 -6.35
N VAL A 135 -28.96 -7.84 -7.34
CA VAL A 135 -29.41 -8.37 -8.64
C VAL A 135 -30.02 -9.76 -8.50
N LYS A 136 -29.45 -10.65 -7.67
CA LYS A 136 -30.03 -11.97 -7.38
C LYS A 136 -31.35 -11.90 -6.60
N GLU A 137 -31.48 -10.97 -5.65
CA GLU A 137 -32.73 -10.79 -4.89
C GLU A 137 -33.86 -10.22 -5.77
N VAL A 138 -33.51 -9.42 -6.80
CA VAL A 138 -34.45 -8.94 -7.82
C VAL A 138 -34.84 -10.05 -8.80
N ASP A 139 -33.92 -10.93 -9.21
CA ASP A 139 -34.22 -12.07 -10.10
C ASP A 139 -35.05 -13.18 -9.39
N GLU A 140 -34.75 -13.48 -8.13
CA GLU A 140 -35.54 -14.44 -7.34
C GLU A 140 -36.92 -13.88 -6.91
N GLY A 141 -37.10 -12.55 -6.96
CA GLY A 141 -38.34 -11.86 -6.61
C GLY A 141 -39.40 -11.76 -7.72
N VAL A 142 -39.08 -12.14 -8.96
CA VAL A 142 -40.01 -12.03 -10.12
C VAL A 142 -40.34 -13.42 -10.73
N GLY A 143 -39.79 -14.51 -10.18
CA GLY A 143 -39.88 -15.86 -10.77
C GLY A 143 -40.82 -16.87 -10.13
N LEU A 144 -41.83 -16.49 -9.32
CA LEU A 144 -42.67 -17.46 -8.59
C LEU A 144 -44.19 -17.31 -8.78
N GLU A 145 -44.65 -17.03 -10.00
CA GLU A 145 -46.00 -17.39 -10.44
C GLU A 145 -45.95 -17.85 -11.89
N LEU A 146 -45.64 -19.14 -12.16
CA LEU A 146 -46.12 -19.80 -13.39
C LEU A 146 -45.92 -21.33 -13.50
N LEU A 147 -45.70 -22.08 -12.41
CA LEU A 147 -45.85 -23.54 -12.45
C LEU A 147 -46.57 -24.04 -11.20
N GLY A 148 -47.89 -24.08 -11.31
CA GLY A 148 -48.71 -24.93 -10.46
C GLY A 148 -48.57 -26.40 -10.85
N TYR A 149 -49.06 -27.24 -9.93
CA TYR A 149 -49.33 -28.67 -10.03
C TYR A 149 -48.19 -29.66 -9.68
N GLU A 150 -48.42 -30.26 -8.51
CA GLU A 150 -48.27 -31.70 -8.18
C GLU A 150 -47.19 -32.14 -7.19
N SER A 151 -47.73 -32.68 -6.09
CA SER A 151 -47.22 -33.75 -5.24
C SER A 151 -46.14 -33.42 -4.21
N ALA A 152 -46.59 -33.13 -2.99
CA ALA A 152 -45.86 -33.49 -1.77
C ALA A 152 -46.87 -33.69 -0.63
N ASN A 153 -47.75 -34.68 -0.78
CA ASN A 153 -48.61 -35.17 0.30
C ASN A 153 -48.27 -36.63 0.61
N GLU A 154 -46.98 -36.96 0.69
CA GLU A 154 -46.52 -38.32 0.99
C GLU A 154 -45.07 -38.32 1.50
N CYS A 155 -44.80 -37.65 2.63
CA CYS A 155 -43.64 -38.01 3.46
C CYS A 155 -43.79 -37.56 4.91
N GLU A 156 -44.97 -37.78 5.50
CA GLU A 156 -45.20 -37.66 6.95
C GLU A 156 -45.85 -38.94 7.52
N SER A 157 -45.33 -40.12 7.13
CA SER A 157 -45.77 -41.39 7.73
C SER A 157 -44.72 -42.50 7.78
N GLN A 158 -43.45 -42.18 8.01
CA GLN A 158 -42.44 -43.18 8.43
C GLN A 158 -41.50 -42.65 9.52
N ALA A 159 -42.09 -42.05 10.56
CA ALA A 159 -41.40 -41.78 11.83
C ALA A 159 -42.15 -42.35 13.05
N LYS A 160 -43.06 -43.33 12.86
CA LYS A 160 -43.67 -44.12 13.94
C LYS A 160 -44.03 -45.54 13.47
N GLN A 161 -43.06 -46.45 13.57
CA GLN A 161 -43.31 -47.89 13.76
C GLN A 161 -42.27 -48.42 14.76
N ILE A 162 -42.62 -48.31 16.04
CA ILE A 162 -42.83 -49.50 16.88
C ILE A 162 -44.25 -49.96 16.56
#